data_AF-A0A7S3UGX5-F1
#
_entry.id   AF-A0A7S3UGX5-F1
#
_cell.length_a   1.000
_cell.length_b   1.000
_cell.length_c   1.000
_cell.angle_alpha   90.00
_cell.angle_beta   90.00
_cell.angle_gamma   90.00
#
_symmetry.space_group_name_H-M   'P 1'
#
loop_
_entity.id
_entity.type
_entity.pdbx_description
1 polymer ?
#
loop_
_entity_poly.entity_id
_entity_poly.type
_entity_poly.pdbx_seq_one_letter_code
_entity_poly.pdbx_strand_id
1 'polypeptide(L)'
;VFFVIPSQFVRSFVVEHRAVWPLVPLVVCAKGIENGSLQNPYEILRDELPGKYNDLLAVLSGPSFAGEMAHGQVTNVAVASFNKQVATTVQEILTDKTFRVYTSSDVLGCEVAGATKNVLAIAAGAVDGMGLGQNTKAAMVCRGLAEMSRLAKKLGSSGEVMAGLAGIGDLMLTCNSTLSRKRR
;
A
#
# COMPACT_ATOMS: atom_id res chain seq x y z
N VAL A 1 0.79 10.50 -12.51
CA VAL A 1 -0.04 11.18 -11.48
C VAL A 1 -0.09 10.31 -10.24
N PHE A 2 0.05 10.89 -9.04
CA PHE A 2 -0.01 10.13 -7.78
C PHE A 2 -1.33 10.39 -7.05
N PHE A 3 -2.04 9.32 -6.67
CA PHE A 3 -3.22 9.37 -5.82
C PHE A 3 -2.80 9.10 -4.37
N VAL A 4 -2.59 10.20 -3.63
CA VAL A 4 -2.22 10.21 -2.20
C VAL A 4 -3.36 10.69 -1.29
N ILE A 5 -4.56 10.86 -1.85
CA ILE A 5 -5.76 11.26 -1.11
C ILE A 5 -6.18 10.11 -0.18
N PRO A 6 -6.63 10.37 1.07
CA PRO A 6 -7.13 9.31 1.93
C PRO A 6 -8.25 8.49 1.27
N SER A 7 -8.24 7.16 1.43
CA SER A 7 -9.10 6.23 0.68
C SER A 7 -10.58 6.61 0.65
N GLN A 8 -11.11 7.18 1.74
CA GLN A 8 -12.52 7.57 1.87
C GLN A 8 -12.95 8.72 0.94
N PHE A 9 -11.99 9.49 0.40
CA PHE A 9 -12.26 10.63 -0.46
C PHE A 9 -11.83 10.40 -1.91
N VAL A 10 -11.24 9.24 -2.22
CA VAL A 10 -10.75 8.92 -3.57
C VAL A 10 -11.91 8.91 -4.56
N ARG A 11 -13.01 8.20 -4.27
CA ARG A 11 -14.14 8.10 -5.19
C ARG A 11 -14.77 9.44 -5.51
N SER A 12 -15.15 10.19 -4.47
CA SER A 12 -15.81 11.49 -4.65
C SER A 12 -14.97 12.43 -5.49
N PHE A 13 -13.66 12.48 -5.23
CA PHE A 13 -12.73 13.30 -5.97
C PHE A 13 -12.62 12.89 -7.44
N VAL A 14 -12.51 11.59 -7.72
CA VAL A 14 -12.40 11.07 -9.09
C VAL A 14 -13.69 11.33 -9.87
N VAL A 15 -14.85 11.08 -9.27
CA VAL A 15 -16.17 11.32 -9.87
C VAL A 15 -16.34 12.79 -10.27
N GLU A 16 -15.96 13.71 -9.39
CA GLU A 16 -16.06 15.16 -9.62
C GLU A 16 -15.15 15.63 -10.77
N HIS A 17 -13.98 14.99 -10.96
CA HIS A 17 -12.95 15.44 -11.90
C HIS A 17 -12.75 14.53 -13.11
N ARG A 18 -13.60 13.51 -13.31
CA ARG A 18 -13.36 12.45 -14.32
C ARG A 18 -13.25 12.94 -15.77
N ALA A 19 -13.79 14.12 -16.07
CA ALA A 19 -13.78 14.70 -17.42
C ALA A 19 -12.40 15.17 -17.90
N VAL A 20 -11.42 15.35 -17.00
CA VAL A 20 -10.16 16.06 -17.31
C VAL A 20 -8.89 15.25 -17.04
N TRP A 21 -8.95 13.91 -16.99
CA TRP A 21 -7.76 13.10 -16.67
C TRP A 21 -6.82 12.88 -17.88
N PRO A 22 -5.51 13.18 -17.73
CA PRO A 22 -4.51 12.88 -18.76
C PRO A 22 -4.27 11.38 -18.91
N LEU A 23 -3.87 10.97 -20.11
CA LEU A 23 -3.46 9.58 -20.40
C LEU A 23 -2.01 9.34 -20.01
N VAL A 24 -1.79 9.19 -18.71
CA VAL A 24 -0.48 8.91 -18.11
C VAL A 24 -0.64 7.86 -17.01
N PRO A 25 0.45 7.21 -16.56
CA PRO A 25 0.41 6.34 -15.40
C PRO A 25 -0.26 7.00 -14.18
N LEU A 26 -1.25 6.31 -13.62
CA LEU A 26 -1.98 6.71 -12.42
C LEU A 26 -1.52 5.79 -11.28
N VAL A 27 -0.74 6.34 -10.35
CA VAL A 27 -0.09 5.59 -9.28
C VAL A 27 -0.83 5.80 -7.98
N VAL A 28 -1.45 4.75 -7.48
CA VAL A 28 -2.14 4.69 -6.19
C VAL A 28 -1.13 4.55 -5.07
N CYS A 29 -1.11 5.52 -4.18
CA CYS A 29 -0.32 5.51 -2.95
C CYS A 29 -1.21 5.49 -1.69
N ALA A 30 -2.51 5.76 -1.86
CA ALA A 30 -3.51 5.66 -0.82
C ALA A 30 -3.63 4.21 -0.33
N LYS A 31 -3.78 4.02 0.99
CA LYS A 31 -3.86 2.71 1.62
C LYS A 31 -5.11 2.66 2.49
N GLY A 32 -5.99 1.70 2.24
CA GLY A 32 -7.22 1.53 3.01
C GLY A 32 -8.33 0.88 2.19
N ILE A 33 -9.52 0.84 2.78
CA ILE A 33 -10.74 0.31 2.18
C ILE A 33 -11.82 1.37 2.35
N GLU A 34 -12.53 1.71 1.29
CA GLU A 34 -13.66 2.64 1.32
C GLU A 34 -14.83 2.06 2.11
N ASN A 35 -15.43 2.87 2.97
CA ASN A 35 -16.62 2.49 3.72
C ASN A 35 -17.82 2.36 2.77
N GLY A 36 -18.63 1.32 2.96
CA GLY A 36 -19.81 1.05 2.14
C GLY A 36 -19.52 0.08 1.00
N SER A 37 -18.66 0.46 0.05
CA SER A 37 -18.31 -0.40 -1.10
C SER A 37 -17.36 -1.54 -0.76
N LEU A 38 -16.58 -1.39 0.32
CA LEU A 38 -15.48 -2.28 0.69
C LEU A 38 -14.38 -2.40 -0.37
N GLN A 39 -14.29 -1.42 -1.27
CA GLN A 39 -13.29 -1.40 -2.33
C GLN A 39 -11.99 -0.73 -1.87
N ASN A 40 -10.87 -1.21 -2.40
CA ASN A 40 -9.59 -0.54 -2.25
C ASN A 40 -9.43 0.61 -3.28
N PRO A 41 -8.53 1.59 -3.06
CA PRO A 41 -8.33 2.71 -3.98
C PRO A 41 -8.04 2.32 -5.43
N TYR A 42 -7.33 1.22 -5.68
CA TYR A 42 -7.11 0.73 -7.04
C TYR A 42 -8.43 0.32 -7.71
N GLU A 43 -9.29 -0.42 -7.01
CA GLU A 43 -10.62 -0.80 -7.50
C GLU A 43 -11.51 0.42 -7.75
N ILE A 44 -11.46 1.42 -6.87
CA ILE A 44 -12.20 2.68 -7.04
C ILE A 44 -11.78 3.36 -8.35
N LEU A 45 -10.46 3.50 -8.60
CA LEU A 45 -9.99 4.12 -9.84
C LEU A 45 -10.37 3.30 -11.08
N ARG A 46 -10.30 1.96 -11.00
CA ARG A 46 -10.70 1.09 -12.10
C ARG A 46 -12.18 1.23 -12.46
N ASP A 47 -13.04 1.43 -11.46
CA ASP A 47 -14.48 1.57 -11.67
C ASP A 47 -14.86 2.97 -12.16
N GLU A 48 -14.26 4.01 -11.59
CA GLU A 48 -14.63 5.41 -11.89
C GLU A 48 -13.90 5.99 -13.11
N LEU A 49 -12.76 5.41 -13.50
CA LEU A 49 -12.01 5.76 -14.71
C LEU A 49 -11.92 4.55 -15.66
N PRO A 50 -13.04 4.09 -16.25
CA PRO A 50 -13.03 2.89 -17.06
C PRO A 50 -12.32 3.09 -18.41
N GLY A 51 -12.01 1.96 -19.06
CA GLY A 51 -11.42 1.92 -20.40
C GLY A 51 -9.92 2.15 -20.38
N LYS A 52 -9.44 3.11 -21.18
CA LYS A 52 -8.01 3.38 -21.43
C LYS A 52 -7.17 3.67 -20.17
N TYR A 53 -7.79 4.03 -19.04
CA TYR A 53 -7.06 4.29 -17.79
C TYR A 53 -6.76 3.01 -17.01
N ASN A 54 -7.51 1.92 -17.19
CA ASN A 54 -7.31 0.66 -16.46
C ASN A 54 -5.92 0.08 -16.72
N ASP A 55 -5.45 0.19 -17.96
CA ASP A 55 -4.11 -0.26 -18.36
C ASP A 55 -2.99 0.68 -17.92
N LEU A 56 -3.32 1.81 -17.28
CA LEU A 56 -2.39 2.83 -16.78
C LEU A 56 -2.29 2.86 -15.26
N LEU A 57 -3.04 1.99 -14.56
CA LEU A 57 -3.04 1.96 -13.10
C LEU A 57 -1.83 1.23 -12.53
N ALA A 58 -1.27 1.76 -11.46
CA ALA A 58 -0.24 1.10 -10.64
C ALA A 58 -0.46 1.39 -9.16
N VAL A 59 0.11 0.57 -8.28
CA VAL A 59 0.07 0.72 -6.82
C VAL A 59 1.49 0.82 -6.30
N LEU A 60 1.79 1.85 -5.52
CA LEU A 60 3.08 2.02 -4.85
C LEU A 60 2.93 1.68 -3.36
N SER A 61 3.65 0.67 -2.88
CA SER A 61 3.56 0.20 -1.50
C SER A 61 4.90 -0.30 -0.97
N GLY A 62 5.11 -0.22 0.34
CA GLY A 62 6.38 -0.57 0.97
C GLY A 62 6.72 0.32 2.17
N PRO A 63 7.79 -0.04 2.92
CA PRO A 63 8.26 0.72 4.07
C PRO A 63 8.76 2.09 3.62
N SER A 64 8.00 3.14 3.93
CA SER A 64 8.21 4.48 3.34
C SER A 64 7.75 5.58 4.31
N PHE A 65 8.46 5.75 5.43
CA PHE A 65 8.15 6.88 6.31
C PHE A 65 8.46 8.20 5.60
N ALA A 66 7.43 9.04 5.47
CA ALA A 66 7.54 10.33 4.80
C ALA A 66 8.65 11.22 5.38
N GLY A 67 8.84 11.17 6.71
CA GLY A 67 9.94 11.88 7.37
C GLY A 67 11.31 11.40 6.89
N GLU A 68 11.55 10.08 6.87
CA GLU A 68 12.84 9.52 6.43
C GLU A 68 13.13 9.81 4.95
N MET A 69 12.11 9.67 4.09
CA MET A 69 12.23 10.03 2.67
C MET A 69 12.57 11.51 2.49
N ALA A 70 11.95 12.41 3.26
CA ALA A 70 12.23 13.84 3.19
C ALA A 70 13.66 14.21 3.64
N HIS A 71 14.29 13.36 4.47
CA HIS A 71 15.68 13.52 4.91
C HIS A 71 16.68 12.73 4.05
N GLY A 72 16.26 12.23 2.88
CA GLY A 72 17.12 11.49 1.95
C GLY A 72 17.62 10.16 2.48
N GLN A 73 16.92 9.55 3.44
CA GLN A 73 17.27 8.22 3.93
C GLN A 73 16.87 7.15 2.91
N VAL A 74 17.69 6.10 2.81
CA VAL A 74 17.49 5.02 1.84
C VAL A 74 16.14 4.36 2.07
N THR A 75 15.29 4.39 1.05
CA THR A 75 13.93 3.85 1.08
C THR A 75 13.73 2.88 -0.08
N ASN A 76 13.18 1.70 0.22
CA ASN A 76 12.88 0.67 -0.77
C ASN A 76 11.36 0.44 -0.81
N VAL A 77 10.76 0.54 -1.98
CA VAL A 77 9.33 0.27 -2.19
C VAL A 77 9.09 -0.65 -3.39
N ALA A 78 7.89 -1.20 -3.45
CA ALA A 78 7.40 -1.93 -4.61
C ALA A 78 6.37 -1.09 -5.38
N VAL A 79 6.42 -1.16 -6.71
CA VAL A 79 5.35 -0.72 -7.60
C VAL A 79 4.73 -1.94 -8.25
N ALA A 80 3.41 -2.10 -8.10
CA ALA A 80 2.64 -3.20 -8.69
C ALA A 80 1.71 -2.69 -9.79
N SER A 81 1.66 -3.37 -10.93
CA SER A 81 0.67 -3.13 -11.98
C SER A 81 0.39 -4.43 -12.74
N PHE A 82 -0.84 -4.60 -13.25
CA PHE A 82 -1.14 -5.65 -14.21
C PHE A 82 -0.49 -5.38 -15.57
N ASN A 83 -0.18 -4.12 -15.87
CA ASN A 83 0.58 -3.73 -17.06
C ASN A 83 2.06 -3.58 -16.69
N LYS A 84 2.88 -4.53 -17.15
CA LYS A 84 4.33 -4.54 -16.87
C LYS A 84 5.02 -3.26 -17.35
N GLN A 85 4.64 -2.74 -18.51
CA GLN A 85 5.22 -1.51 -19.05
C GLN A 85 4.98 -0.33 -18.11
N VAL A 86 3.78 -0.22 -17.53
CA VAL A 86 3.47 0.83 -16.54
C VAL A 86 4.32 0.68 -15.28
N ALA A 87 4.43 -0.53 -14.74
CA ALA A 87 5.28 -0.78 -13.57
C ALA A 87 6.75 -0.39 -13.84
N THR A 88 7.29 -0.76 -15.01
CA THR A 88 8.64 -0.40 -15.44
C THR A 88 8.80 1.11 -15.60
N THR A 89 7.88 1.79 -16.30
CA THR A 89 7.93 3.25 -16.45
C THR A 89 7.92 3.97 -15.11
N VAL A 90 7.06 3.54 -14.17
CA VAL A 90 7.02 4.14 -12.83
C VAL A 90 8.30 3.85 -12.05
N GLN A 91 8.83 2.63 -12.14
CA GLN A 91 10.11 2.26 -11.52
C GLN A 91 11.27 3.15 -12.02
N GLU A 92 11.38 3.33 -13.34
CA GLU A 92 12.44 4.13 -13.97
C GLU A 92 12.35 5.60 -13.58
N ILE A 93 11.15 6.16 -13.53
CA ILE A 93 10.93 7.57 -13.15
C ILE A 93 11.28 7.82 -11.67
N LEU A 94 10.92 6.88 -10.79
CA LEU A 94 11.05 7.07 -9.34
C LEU A 94 12.37 6.62 -8.75
N THR A 95 13.09 5.71 -9.41
CA THR A 95 14.32 5.17 -8.84
C THR A 95 15.45 6.20 -8.91
N ASP A 96 16.05 6.50 -7.76
CA ASP A 96 17.22 7.37 -7.65
C ASP A 96 18.27 6.80 -6.66
N LYS A 97 19.18 7.66 -6.17
CA LYS A 97 20.25 7.28 -5.24
C LYS A 97 19.74 6.81 -3.87
N THR A 98 18.60 7.33 -3.40
CA THR A 98 18.08 7.11 -2.05
C THR A 98 16.68 6.48 -2.05
N PHE A 99 16.06 6.34 -3.21
CA PHE A 99 14.74 5.75 -3.38
C PHE A 99 14.81 4.67 -4.45
N ARG A 100 14.67 3.40 -4.04
CA ARG A 100 14.72 2.25 -4.95
C ARG A 100 13.33 1.65 -5.10
N VAL A 101 12.90 1.49 -6.35
CA VAL A 101 11.62 0.87 -6.67
C VAL A 101 11.82 -0.51 -7.27
N TYR A 102 11.05 -1.49 -6.81
CA TYR A 102 10.99 -2.85 -7.35
C TYR A 102 9.64 -3.10 -8.01
N THR A 103 9.60 -3.79 -9.14
CA THR A 103 8.34 -4.09 -9.83
C THR A 103 7.68 -5.36 -9.30
N SER A 104 6.35 -5.40 -9.37
CA SER A 104 5.53 -6.56 -9.06
C SER A 104 4.30 -6.59 -9.97
N SER A 105 3.70 -7.76 -10.15
CA SER A 105 2.40 -7.95 -10.79
C SER A 105 1.25 -8.14 -9.80
N ASP A 106 1.55 -8.30 -8.50
CA ASP A 106 0.57 -8.62 -7.46
C ASP A 106 -0.06 -7.36 -6.86
N VAL A 107 -0.86 -6.68 -7.69
CA VAL A 107 -1.58 -5.44 -7.34
C VAL A 107 -2.47 -5.63 -6.11
N LEU A 108 -3.26 -6.70 -6.11
CA LEU A 108 -4.20 -6.98 -5.03
C LEU A 108 -3.49 -7.29 -3.72
N GLY A 109 -2.36 -8.00 -3.76
CA GLY A 109 -1.54 -8.23 -2.58
C GLY A 109 -1.01 -6.92 -1.97
N CYS A 110 -0.57 -5.98 -2.81
CA CYS A 110 -0.09 -4.67 -2.36
C CYS A 110 -1.19 -3.84 -1.68
N GLU A 111 -2.38 -3.79 -2.26
CA GLU A 111 -3.55 -3.07 -1.71
C GLU A 111 -4.00 -3.67 -0.38
N VAL A 112 -4.16 -5.00 -0.33
CA VAL A 112 -4.53 -5.71 0.90
C VAL A 112 -3.50 -5.47 1.97
N ALA A 113 -2.21 -5.62 1.66
CA ALA A 113 -1.15 -5.41 2.63
C ALA A 113 -1.14 -3.99 3.20
N GLY A 114 -1.29 -2.99 2.32
CA GLY A 114 -1.36 -1.58 2.70
C GLY A 114 -2.58 -1.26 3.56
N ALA A 115 -3.74 -1.85 3.26
CA ALA A 115 -4.97 -1.62 3.99
C ALA A 115 -4.95 -2.24 5.39
N THR A 116 -4.49 -3.49 5.52
CA THR A 116 -4.59 -4.25 6.77
C THR A 116 -3.47 -3.96 7.75
N LYS A 117 -2.28 -3.54 7.30
CA LYS A 117 -1.13 -3.28 8.20
C LYS A 117 -1.46 -2.28 9.30
N ASN A 118 -2.32 -1.30 9.02
CA ASN A 118 -2.68 -0.25 9.98
C ASN A 118 -3.57 -0.80 11.10
N VAL A 119 -4.37 -1.84 10.84
CA VAL A 119 -5.16 -2.53 11.86
C VAL A 119 -4.22 -3.31 12.79
N LEU A 120 -3.25 -4.03 12.22
CA LEU A 120 -2.24 -4.74 13.00
C LEU A 120 -1.32 -3.78 13.80
N ALA A 121 -1.07 -2.58 13.29
CA ALA A 121 -0.33 -1.56 14.02
C ALA A 121 -1.07 -1.08 15.28
N ILE A 122 -2.40 -1.00 15.25
CA ILE A 122 -3.22 -0.70 16.43
C ILE A 122 -3.09 -1.84 17.45
N ALA A 123 -3.17 -3.10 16.99
CA ALA A 123 -2.95 -4.26 17.85
C ALA A 123 -1.54 -4.28 18.47
N ALA A 124 -0.51 -3.90 17.70
CA ALA A 124 0.85 -3.73 18.22
C ALA A 124 0.92 -2.65 19.31
N GLY A 125 0.23 -1.53 19.10
CA GLY A 125 0.09 -0.47 20.08
C GLY A 125 -0.58 -0.93 21.37
N ALA A 126 -1.62 -1.76 21.29
CA ALA A 126 -2.27 -2.34 22.45
C ALA A 126 -1.34 -3.28 23.23
N VAL A 127 -0.59 -4.16 22.53
CA VAL A 127 0.42 -5.02 23.14
C VAL A 127 1.48 -4.20 23.90
N ASP A 128 1.91 -3.08 23.32
CA ASP A 128 2.85 -2.17 23.97
C ASP A 128 2.22 -1.45 25.17
N GLY A 129 1.00 -0.95 25.05
CA GLY A 129 0.29 -0.28 26.14
C GLY A 129 0.00 -1.20 27.33
N MET A 130 -0.13 -2.50 27.09
CA MET A 130 -0.29 -3.53 28.11
C MET A 130 1.04 -4.03 28.69
N GLY A 131 2.19 -3.61 28.15
CA GLY A 131 3.51 -4.03 28.64
C GLY A 131 3.83 -5.52 28.43
N LEU A 132 3.22 -6.18 27.45
CA LEU A 132 3.33 -7.64 27.25
C LEU A 132 4.66 -8.11 26.61
N GLY A 133 5.58 -7.18 26.33
CA GLY A 133 6.92 -7.45 25.82
C GLY A 133 7.01 -7.80 24.32
N GLN A 134 8.25 -7.91 23.83
CA GLN A 134 8.52 -8.06 22.39
C GLN A 134 8.16 -9.45 21.85
N ASN A 135 8.21 -10.51 22.66
CA ASN A 135 7.83 -11.85 22.23
C ASN A 135 6.35 -11.90 21.80
N THR A 136 5.48 -11.31 22.63
CA THR A 136 4.04 -11.21 22.35
C THR A 136 3.78 -10.40 21.08
N LYS A 137 4.49 -9.27 20.91
CA LYS A 137 4.36 -8.44 19.71
C LYS A 137 4.83 -9.18 18.45
N ALA A 138 5.97 -9.84 18.50
CA ALA A 138 6.50 -10.60 17.38
C ALA A 138 5.54 -11.74 16.98
N ALA A 139 4.99 -12.46 17.96
CA ALA A 139 3.96 -13.47 17.72
C ALA A 139 2.71 -12.86 17.07
N MET A 140 2.23 -11.71 17.58
CA MET A 140 1.08 -10.99 17.01
C MET A 140 1.34 -10.58 15.55
N VAL A 141 2.49 -9.98 15.24
CA VAL A 141 2.86 -9.59 13.87
C VAL A 141 2.90 -10.80 12.95
N CYS A 142 3.49 -11.92 13.39
CA CYS A 142 3.56 -13.15 12.60
C CYS A 142 2.17 -13.73 12.32
N ARG A 143 1.29 -13.78 13.32
CA ARG A 143 -0.10 -14.24 13.16
C ARG A 143 -0.91 -13.29 12.28
N GLY A 144 -0.72 -11.99 12.43
CA GLY A 144 -1.32 -10.96 11.59
C GLY A 144 -0.92 -11.09 10.13
N LEU A 145 0.37 -11.29 9.83
CA LEU A 145 0.84 -11.55 8.46
C LEU A 145 0.17 -12.78 7.84
N ALA A 146 -0.03 -13.85 8.63
CA ALA A 146 -0.72 -15.05 8.17
C ALA A 146 -2.20 -14.77 7.82
N GLU A 147 -2.89 -13.91 8.58
CA GLU A 147 -4.24 -13.44 8.28
C GLU A 147 -4.28 -12.59 7.00
N MET A 148 -3.38 -11.63 6.88
CA MET A 148 -3.22 -10.79 5.68
C MET A 148 -3.02 -11.65 4.43
N SER A 149 -2.15 -12.66 4.53
CA SER A 149 -1.86 -13.58 3.43
C SER A 149 -3.07 -14.41 3.02
N ARG A 150 -3.87 -14.90 3.97
CA ARG A 150 -5.10 -15.64 3.67
C ARG A 150 -6.14 -14.73 3.00
N LEU A 151 -6.30 -13.51 3.50
CA LEU A 151 -7.22 -12.54 2.91
C LEU A 151 -6.81 -12.19 1.49
N ALA A 152 -5.54 -11.86 1.25
CA ALA A 152 -5.03 -11.52 -0.06
C ALA A 152 -5.26 -12.65 -1.07
N LYS A 153 -4.91 -13.89 -0.71
CA LYS A 153 -5.15 -15.06 -1.57
C LYS A 153 -6.64 -15.24 -1.87
N LYS A 154 -7.51 -15.04 -0.88
CA LYS A 154 -8.97 -15.14 -1.06
C LYS A 154 -9.50 -14.08 -2.04
N LEU A 155 -8.87 -12.91 -2.09
CA LEU A 155 -9.20 -11.81 -3.00
C LEU A 155 -8.51 -11.95 -4.38
N GLY A 156 -7.72 -12.99 -4.63
CA GLY A 156 -7.12 -13.26 -5.94
C GLY A 156 -5.67 -12.79 -6.10
N SER A 157 -5.01 -12.36 -5.02
CA SER A 157 -3.56 -12.10 -5.00
C SER A 157 -2.75 -13.40 -5.20
N SER A 158 -1.59 -13.31 -5.86
CA SER A 158 -0.63 -14.43 -5.90
C SER A 158 -0.01 -14.69 -4.52
N GLY A 159 0.01 -13.66 -3.66
CA GLY A 159 0.54 -13.70 -2.30
C GLY A 159 2.05 -13.48 -2.24
N GLU A 160 2.72 -13.27 -3.37
CA GLU A 160 4.17 -13.10 -3.44
C GLU A 160 4.63 -11.86 -2.67
N VAL A 161 3.85 -10.78 -2.70
CA VAL A 161 4.21 -9.51 -2.04
C VAL A 161 4.14 -9.57 -0.52
N MET A 162 3.49 -10.58 0.05
CA MET A 162 3.37 -10.72 1.52
C MET A 162 4.75 -10.93 2.17
N ALA A 163 5.64 -11.66 1.51
CA ALA A 163 7.03 -11.84 1.94
C ALA A 163 7.96 -10.69 1.51
N GLY A 164 7.43 -9.68 0.81
CA GLY A 164 8.20 -8.57 0.25
C GLY A 164 8.06 -7.25 0.98
N LEU A 165 8.43 -6.16 0.29
CA LEU A 165 8.42 -4.79 0.80
C LEU A 165 7.01 -4.34 1.21
N ALA A 166 6.00 -4.56 0.37
CA ALA A 166 4.63 -4.14 0.64
C ALA A 166 3.97 -4.91 1.80
N GLY A 167 4.33 -6.19 1.97
CA GLY A 167 3.83 -7.06 3.03
C GLY A 167 4.59 -6.89 4.34
N ILE A 168 5.44 -7.88 4.66
CA ILE A 168 6.18 -7.92 5.93
C ILE A 168 7.08 -6.70 6.14
N GLY A 169 7.67 -6.13 5.08
CA GLY A 169 8.53 -4.95 5.19
C GLY A 169 7.80 -3.74 5.78
N ASP A 170 6.70 -3.34 5.16
CA ASP A 170 5.89 -2.22 5.61
C ASP A 170 5.16 -2.52 6.94
N LEU A 171 4.76 -3.77 7.18
CA LEU A 171 4.18 -4.20 8.45
C LEU A 171 5.18 -4.03 9.61
N MET A 172 6.41 -4.54 9.46
CA MET A 172 7.45 -4.41 10.47
C MET A 172 7.77 -2.95 10.78
N LEU A 173 7.88 -2.11 9.75
CA LEU A 173 8.10 -0.68 9.93
C LEU A 173 6.96 -0.04 10.73
N THR A 174 5.72 -0.37 10.38
CA THR A 174 4.53 0.25 10.98
C THR A 174 4.29 -0.20 12.43
N CYS A 175 4.52 -1.48 12.73
CA CYS A 175 4.31 -2.05 14.08
C CYS A 175 5.42 -1.66 15.08
N ASN A 176 6.65 -1.45 14.62
CA ASN A 176 7.78 -1.14 15.51
C ASN A 176 8.07 0.35 15.69
N SER A 177 7.56 1.20 14.80
CA SER A 177 7.80 2.63 14.88
C SER A 177 6.91 3.32 15.90
N THR A 178 7.48 4.24 16.68
CA THR A 178 6.74 5.22 17.49
C THR A 178 6.26 6.42 16.67
N LEU A 179 6.74 6.57 15.43
CA LEU A 179 6.37 7.64 14.49
C LEU A 179 5.08 7.33 13.71
N SER A 180 4.52 6.12 13.86
CA SER A 180 3.25 5.78 13.24
C SER A 180 2.12 6.59 13.88
N ARG A 181 1.50 7.49 13.10
CA ARG A 181 0.32 8.29 13.50
C ARG A 181 -0.84 7.47 14.08
N LYS A 182 -0.88 6.17 13.81
CA LYS A 182 -1.93 5.22 14.22
C LYS A 182 -1.70 4.57 15.59
N ARG A 183 -0.54 4.83 16.25
CA ARG A 183 -0.22 4.33 17.60
C ARG A 183 -0.53 5.33 18.74
N ARG A 184 -0.88 6.57 18.41
CA ARG A 184 -1.36 7.57 19.38
C ARG A 184 -2.88 7.56 19.43
#